data_AF-A0A6Y4PB19-F1
#
_entry.id   AF-A0A6Y4PB19-F1
#
_cell.length_a   1.000
_cell.length_b   1.000
_cell.length_c   1.000
_cell.angle_alpha   90.00
_cell.angle_beta   90.00
_cell.angle_gamma   90.00
#
_symmetry.space_group_name_H-M   'P 1'
#
loop_
_entity.id
_entity.type
_entity.pdbx_description
1 polymer ?
#
loop_
_entity_poly.entity_id
_entity_poly.type
_entity_poly.pdbx_seq_one_letter_code
_entity_poly.pdbx_strand_id
1 'polypeptide(L)' 'MTQKYLIADEAAAYLNISRARFFDFRRFIPTFPKPVKTRFNEGRPHLVWTPEQLDAFAFSFWGDRSHG' A
#
# COMPACT_ATOMS: atom_id res chain seq x y z
N MET A 1 14.29 12.15 -3.39
CA MET A 1 13.71 10.90 -3.91
C MET A 1 12.28 11.20 -4.32
N THR A 2 11.91 10.97 -5.56
CA THR A 2 10.55 11.25 -6.08
C THR A 2 9.56 10.36 -5.33
N GLN A 3 8.69 10.93 -4.49
CA GLN A 3 7.63 10.16 -3.83
C GLN A 3 6.70 9.60 -4.91
N LYS A 4 6.93 8.32 -5.26
CA LYS A 4 6.08 7.61 -6.21
C LYS A 4 4.82 7.22 -5.48
N TYR A 5 3.70 7.84 -5.83
CA TYR A 5 2.41 7.44 -5.34
C TYR A 5 1.87 6.28 -6.20
N LEU A 6 1.35 5.26 -5.54
CA LEU A 6 0.81 4.04 -6.15
C LEU A 6 -0.71 4.00 -5.96
N ILE A 7 -1.47 3.79 -7.03
CA ILE A 7 -2.91 3.49 -6.91
C ILE A 7 -3.12 2.06 -6.41
N ALA A 8 -4.35 1.70 -6.03
CA ALA A 8 -4.64 0.40 -5.42
C ALA A 8 -4.15 -0.81 -6.25
N ASP A 9 -4.27 -0.77 -7.58
CA ASP A 9 -3.78 -1.85 -8.46
C ASP A 9 -2.25 -1.98 -8.42
N GLU A 10 -1.55 -0.85 -8.50
CA GLU A 10 -0.08 -0.82 -8.43
C GLU A 10 0.42 -1.22 -7.04
N ALA A 11 -0.26 -0.78 -5.98
CA ALA A 11 0.07 -1.12 -4.60
C ALA A 11 -0.13 -2.62 -4.31
N ALA A 12 -1.19 -3.23 -4.88
CA ALA A 12 -1.40 -4.67 -4.80
C ALA A 12 -0.29 -5.45 -5.55
N ALA A 13 0.06 -5.00 -6.75
CA ALA A 13 1.16 -5.58 -7.52
C ALA A 13 2.52 -5.42 -6.81
N TYR A 14 2.75 -4.28 -6.18
CA TYR A 14 3.96 -4.01 -5.39
C TYR A 14 4.12 -4.99 -4.22
N LEU A 15 3.03 -5.28 -3.52
CA LEU A 15 2.98 -6.29 -2.46
C LEU A 15 2.91 -7.74 -2.99
N ASN A 16 2.97 -7.95 -4.31
CA ASN A 16 2.85 -9.28 -4.93
C ASN A 16 1.59 -10.05 -4.47
N ILE A 17 0.46 -9.34 -4.36
CA ILE A 17 -0.85 -9.91 -3.99
C ILE A 17 -1.92 -9.53 -5.01
N SER A 18 -3.03 -10.25 -5.02
CA SER A 18 -4.18 -9.88 -5.84
C SER A 18 -4.88 -8.61 -5.33
N ARG A 19 -5.54 -7.88 -6.22
CA ARG A 19 -6.34 -6.69 -5.89
C ARG A 19 -7.42 -6.97 -4.83
N ALA A 20 -8.05 -8.14 -4.91
CA ALA A 20 -9.05 -8.56 -3.92
C ALA A 20 -8.43 -8.65 -2.51
N ARG A 21 -7.28 -9.33 -2.41
CA ARG A 21 -6.56 -9.48 -1.14
C ARG A 21 -6.05 -8.14 -0.59
N PHE A 22 -5.68 -7.22 -1.46
CA PHE A 22 -5.33 -5.85 -1.06
C PHE A 22 -6.51 -5.11 -0.41
N PHE A 23 -7.72 -5.23 -0.97
CA PHE A 23 -8.91 -4.63 -0.35
C PHE A 23 -9.32 -5.32 0.94
N ASP A 24 -9.12 -6.64 1.04
CA ASP A 24 -9.31 -7.37 2.30
C ASP A 24 -8.35 -6.85 3.36
N PHE A 25 -7.07 -6.63 3.03
CA PHE A 25 -6.12 -6.04 3.97
C PHE A 25 -6.56 -4.66 4.44
N ARG A 26 -6.97 -3.80 3.50
CA ARG A 26 -7.49 -2.47 3.83
C ARG A 26 -8.74 -2.52 4.73
N ARG A 27 -9.56 -3.56 4.61
CA ARG A 27 -10.82 -3.69 5.34
C ARG A 27 -10.64 -4.34 6.72
N PHE A 28 -9.78 -5.35 6.80
CA PHE A 28 -9.72 -6.25 7.95
C PHE A 28 -8.42 -6.20 8.74
N ILE A 29 -7.34 -5.65 8.18
CA ILE A 29 -6.04 -5.55 8.87
C ILE A 29 -5.89 -4.14 9.44
N PRO A 30 -6.00 -3.95 10.78
CA PRO A 30 -6.00 -2.60 11.38
C PRO A 30 -4.69 -1.84 11.19
N THR A 31 -3.58 -2.55 11.06
CA THR A 31 -2.24 -1.99 10.85
C THR A 31 -1.93 -1.68 9.39
N PHE A 32 -2.86 -1.97 8.47
CA PHE A 32 -2.67 -1.68 7.05
C PHE A 32 -2.59 -0.16 6.82
N PRO A 33 -1.64 0.33 6.00
CA PRO A 33 -1.43 1.75 5.81
C PRO A 33 -2.67 2.40 5.19
N LYS A 34 -3.08 3.53 5.77
CA LYS A 34 -4.19 4.33 5.24
C LYS A 34 -3.74 5.03 3.95
N PRO A 35 -4.61 5.07 2.93
CA PRO A 35 -4.29 5.80 1.71
C PRO A 35 -4.16 7.30 1.97
N VAL A 36 -3.25 7.92 1.25
CA VAL A 36 -3.14 9.37 1.10
C VAL A 36 -4.11 9.82 0.00
N LYS A 37 -4.83 10.92 0.23
CA LYS A 37 -5.65 11.56 -0.81
C LYS A 37 -4.76 12.53 -1.59
N THR A 38 -4.46 12.21 -2.84
CA THR A 38 -3.62 13.05 -3.69
C THR A 38 -4.39 13.46 -4.95
N ARG A 39 -4.18 14.69 -5.40
CA ARG A 39 -4.64 15.17 -6.71
C ARG A 39 -3.45 15.22 -7.65
N PHE A 40 -3.47 14.36 -8.67
CA PHE A 40 -2.42 14.32 -9.70
C PHE A 40 -2.68 15.31 -10.84
N ASN A 41 -3.90 15.86 -10.91
CA ASN A 41 -4.35 16.91 -11.84
C ASN A 41 -5.62 17.59 -11.28
N GLU A 42 -6.19 18.58 -11.98
CA GLU A 42 -7.52 19.21 -11.72
C GLU A 42 -8.72 18.23 -11.80
N GLY A 43 -8.49 16.94 -11.54
CA GLY A 43 -9.50 15.89 -11.46
C GLY A 43 -9.89 15.52 -10.03
N ARG A 44 -10.61 14.40 -9.90
CA ARG A 44 -11.03 13.87 -8.60
C ARG A 44 -9.82 13.44 -7.76
N PRO A 45 -9.86 13.59 -6.43
CA PRO A 45 -8.80 13.09 -5.57
C PRO A 45 -8.72 11.55 -5.66
N HIS A 46 -7.51 11.04 -5.85
CA HIS A 46 -7.23 9.61 -5.87
C HIS A 46 -6.70 9.15 -4.50
N LEU A 47 -7.07 7.95 -4.10
CA LEU A 47 -6.49 7.26 -2.95
C LEU A 47 -5.24 6.52 -3.39
N VAL A 48 -4.11 6.87 -2.80
CA VAL A 48 -2.80 6.34 -3.15
C VAL A 48 -1.99 5.94 -1.93
N TRP A 49 -1.00 5.10 -2.15
CA TRP A 49 -0.04 4.62 -1.15
C TRP A 49 1.37 4.95 -1.60
N THR A 50 2.31 5.07 -0.66
CA THR A 50 3.74 5.15 -0.99
C THR A 50 4.40 3.78 -0.83
N PRO A 51 5.45 3.48 -1.62
CA PRO A 51 6.28 2.28 -1.42
C PRO A 51 6.72 2.13 0.03
N GLU A 52 7.19 3.20 0.66
CA GLU A 52 7.64 3.20 2.07
C GLU A 52 6.56 2.71 3.06
N GLN A 53 5.30 3.13 2.87
CA GLN A 53 4.19 2.65 3.70
C GLN A 53 3.91 1.16 3.49
N LEU A 54 4.00 0.71 2.24
CA LEU A 54 3.78 -0.69 1.88
C LEU A 54 4.93 -1.57 2.37
N ASP A 55 6.18 -1.11 2.27
CA ASP A 55 7.37 -1.80 2.76
C ASP A 55 7.33 -1.93 4.29
N ALA A 56 7.02 -0.84 5.01
CA ALA A 56 6.88 -0.87 6.46
C ALA A 56 5.80 -1.86 6.92
N PHE A 57 4.68 -1.89 6.18
CA PHE A 57 3.62 -2.88 6.41
C PHE A 57 4.09 -4.30 6.10
N ALA A 58 4.67 -4.55 4.93
CA ALA A 58 5.15 -5.86 4.51
C ALA A 58 6.17 -6.43 5.50
N PHE A 59 7.13 -5.60 5.92
CA PHE A 59 8.14 -5.96 6.92
C PHE A 59 7.49 -6.36 8.26
N SER A 60 6.53 -5.56 8.74
CA SER A 60 5.87 -5.83 10.02
C SER A 60 4.88 -7.00 9.95
N PHE A 61 4.19 -7.18 8.82
CA PHE A 61 3.07 -8.11 8.67
C PHE A 61 3.50 -9.51 8.24
N TRP A 62 4.47 -9.63 7.34
CA TRP A 62 5.06 -10.93 6.97
C TRP A 62 6.20 -11.33 7.88
N GLY A 63 6.68 -10.39 8.71
CA GLY A 63 7.79 -10.60 9.61
C GLY A 63 9.11 -10.64 8.87
N ASP A 64 10.11 -10.11 9.55
CA ASP A 64 11.50 -10.47 9.35
C ASP A 64 11.63 -12.01 9.35
N ARG A 65 11.72 -12.64 8.17
CA ARG A 65 12.04 -14.06 8.07
C ARG A 65 13.52 -14.35 8.37
N SER A 66 14.21 -13.49 9.14
CA SER A 66 15.67 -13.50 9.24
C SER A 66 16.23 -13.80 10.64
N HIS A 67 15.41 -14.13 11.64
CA HIS A 67 15.91 -14.58 12.94
C HIS A 67 15.25 -15.88 13.39
N GLY A 68 15.70 -16.98 12.77
CA GLY A 68 15.65 -18.33 13.31
C GLY A 68 17.06 -18.82 13.62
#